data_AF-A0A161VRU4-F1
#
_entry.id   AF-A0A161VRU4-F1
#
_cell.length_a   1.000
_cell.length_b   1.000
_cell.length_c   1.000
_cell.angle_alpha   90.00
_cell.angle_beta   90.00
_cell.angle_gamma   90.00
#
_symmetry.space_group_name_H-M   'P 1'
#
loop_
_entity.id
_entity.type
_entity.pdbx_description
1 polymer ?
#
loop_
_entity_poly.entity_id
_entity_poly.type
_entity_poly.pdbx_seq_one_letter_code
_entity_poly.pdbx_strand_id
1 'polypeptide(L)'
;MIRKASLLLVGALMGAAAVTTMAQMPLNVSVAANAAATDTYRQLNLFGDVFERVRSDYVEVPDDAQLIENAINGMLTSLDPHSSYMSPKSFRDMQVQTRGEFGGLGIEVTMEDGLVKVVSPIDDTPAAKAGVLSGDLITYIDGEQVQGLSLNEAVEKMRGPVNTDIVVTVRREGRADPFDITITRDIIRIQSVRWREEDDVGYVRVTQFNEQTFDGIRDGIEEMSENIGDDKLKGFVIDLRNNPGGLLDQAIAVSDAFLDRGEIVSTRGREAEETQRYNARAGDLTDGKPVIVLVNGGSASASEIVAGALQDHRRATILGSRSFGKGSVQTIIPLGANGAIRLTTARYYTPSGNSIQAKGIVPDIEALQELPEELVGRVDTKGEAGLRGHLEADGEEESGSQAYVPADPEDDTQLKLALDLLRGIQANSAFPPVSDSAAVKN
;
A
#
# COMPACT_ATOMS: atom_id res chain seq x y z
N MET A 1 52.11 -61.29 -38.98
CA MET A 1 51.80 -61.77 -37.62
C MET A 1 52.59 -61.07 -36.48
N ILE A 2 53.11 -59.83 -36.60
CA ILE A 2 53.81 -59.17 -35.45
C ILE A 2 53.43 -57.68 -35.23
N ARG A 3 52.50 -57.08 -35.99
CA ARG A 3 52.12 -55.65 -35.81
C ARG A 3 50.68 -55.37 -35.35
N LYS A 4 49.86 -56.40 -35.08
CA LYS A 4 48.47 -56.24 -34.60
C LYS A 4 48.21 -56.77 -33.19
N ALA A 5 49.19 -57.42 -32.55
CA ALA A 5 49.05 -57.96 -31.20
C ALA A 5 49.48 -56.97 -30.08
N SER A 6 50.30 -55.96 -30.41
CA SER A 6 50.79 -54.97 -29.43
C SER A 6 49.80 -53.85 -29.11
N LEU A 7 48.84 -53.55 -30.01
CA LEU A 7 47.81 -52.53 -29.78
C LEU A 7 46.64 -53.03 -28.93
N LEU A 8 46.39 -54.35 -28.90
CA LEU A 8 45.30 -54.95 -28.12
C LEU A 8 45.66 -55.11 -26.63
N LEU A 9 46.94 -55.32 -26.27
CA LEU A 9 47.36 -55.39 -24.87
C LEU A 9 47.44 -54.03 -24.18
N VAL A 10 47.71 -52.94 -24.91
CA VAL A 10 47.73 -51.57 -24.34
C VAL A 10 46.32 -51.04 -24.09
N GLY A 11 45.35 -51.40 -24.95
CA GLY A 11 43.94 -51.01 -24.78
C GLY A 11 43.26 -51.69 -23.57
N ALA A 12 43.60 -52.95 -23.27
CA ALA A 12 43.01 -53.67 -22.14
C ALA A 12 43.55 -53.21 -20.77
N LEU A 13 44.81 -52.78 -20.70
CA LEU A 13 45.43 -52.27 -19.46
C LEU A 13 44.97 -50.84 -19.12
N MET A 14 44.67 -49.99 -20.11
CA MET A 14 44.08 -48.65 -19.84
C MET A 14 42.58 -48.71 -19.52
N GLY A 15 41.85 -49.70 -20.04
CA GLY A 15 40.43 -49.91 -19.71
C GLY A 15 40.20 -50.39 -18.27
N ALA A 16 41.04 -51.30 -17.75
CA ALA A 16 40.88 -51.82 -16.39
C ALA A 16 41.30 -50.81 -15.30
N ALA A 17 42.26 -49.90 -15.59
CA ALA A 17 42.66 -48.85 -14.67
C ALA A 17 41.68 -47.66 -14.64
N ALA A 18 40.97 -47.38 -15.74
CA ALA A 18 39.97 -46.30 -15.81
C ALA A 18 38.63 -46.69 -15.15
N VAL A 19 38.24 -47.96 -15.20
CA VAL A 19 36.97 -48.43 -14.59
C VAL A 19 37.10 -48.62 -13.07
N THR A 20 38.29 -48.92 -12.55
CA THR A 20 38.50 -49.08 -11.09
C THR A 20 38.74 -47.76 -10.35
N THR A 21 39.10 -46.67 -11.04
CA THR A 21 39.30 -45.34 -10.43
C THR A 21 38.07 -44.43 -10.48
N MET A 22 37.07 -44.72 -11.32
CA MET A 22 35.81 -43.96 -11.35
C MET A 22 34.73 -44.47 -10.39
N ALA A 23 34.90 -45.63 -9.76
CA ALA A 23 33.92 -46.18 -8.82
C ALA A 23 34.12 -45.73 -7.35
N GLN A 24 35.12 -44.88 -7.06
CA GLN A 24 35.43 -44.43 -5.70
C GLN A 24 35.52 -42.91 -5.53
N MET A 25 35.09 -42.09 -6.50
CA MET A 25 34.79 -40.70 -6.17
C MET A 25 33.45 -40.67 -5.43
N PRO A 26 33.41 -40.24 -4.14
CA PRO A 26 32.15 -40.00 -3.50
C PRO A 26 31.49 -38.87 -4.28
N LEU A 27 30.37 -39.18 -4.95
CA LEU A 27 29.42 -38.20 -5.46
C LEU A 27 28.86 -37.43 -4.26
N ASN A 28 29.62 -36.46 -3.75
CA ASN A 28 29.23 -35.58 -2.65
C ASN A 28 28.20 -34.51 -3.07
N VAL A 29 27.55 -34.67 -4.23
CA VAL A 29 26.57 -33.71 -4.76
C VAL A 29 25.12 -34.07 -4.37
N SER A 30 24.88 -35.22 -3.74
CA SER A 30 23.53 -35.65 -3.31
C SER A 30 23.34 -35.77 -1.79
N VAL A 31 24.39 -35.59 -0.98
CA VAL A 31 24.30 -35.66 0.50
C VAL A 31 23.74 -34.38 1.10
N ALA A 32 24.10 -33.21 0.58
CA ALA A 32 23.64 -31.91 1.12
C ALA A 32 22.13 -31.69 0.93
N ALA A 33 21.58 -32.04 -0.23
CA ALA A 33 20.15 -31.91 -0.50
C ALA A 33 19.30 -32.89 0.34
N ASN A 34 19.77 -34.14 0.50
CA ASN A 34 19.10 -35.13 1.36
C ASN A 34 19.22 -34.78 2.86
N ALA A 35 20.35 -34.22 3.30
CA ALA A 35 20.55 -33.79 4.68
C ALA A 35 19.69 -32.57 5.04
N ALA A 36 19.58 -31.57 4.15
CA ALA A 36 18.72 -30.40 4.34
C ALA A 36 17.22 -30.77 4.38
N ALA A 37 16.80 -31.69 3.50
CA ALA A 37 15.44 -32.25 3.54
C ALA A 37 15.20 -33.01 4.87
N THR A 38 16.15 -33.85 5.29
CA THR A 38 16.07 -34.61 6.55
C THR A 38 15.99 -33.69 7.78
N ASP A 39 16.71 -32.58 7.76
CA ASP A 39 16.66 -31.58 8.85
C ASP A 39 15.32 -30.87 8.90
N THR A 40 14.77 -30.47 7.74
CA THR A 40 13.44 -29.84 7.63
C THR A 40 12.35 -30.76 8.17
N TYR A 41 12.34 -32.05 7.80
CA TYR A 41 11.37 -33.01 8.33
C TYR A 41 11.51 -33.20 9.86
N ARG A 42 12.73 -33.12 10.40
CA ARG A 42 12.94 -33.17 11.86
C ARG A 42 12.32 -31.94 12.56
N GLN A 43 12.45 -30.76 11.97
CA GLN A 43 11.84 -29.54 12.50
C GLN A 43 10.30 -29.58 12.41
N LEU A 44 9.74 -30.14 11.33
CA LEU A 44 8.29 -30.34 11.21
C LEU A 44 7.75 -31.34 12.26
N ASN A 45 8.51 -32.40 12.56
CA ASN A 45 8.14 -33.32 13.64
C ASN A 45 8.16 -32.62 15.00
N LEU A 46 9.21 -31.83 15.29
CA LEU A 46 9.27 -31.02 16.51
C LEU A 46 8.07 -30.07 16.62
N PHE A 47 7.70 -29.40 15.53
CA PHE A 47 6.51 -28.54 15.49
C PHE A 47 5.24 -29.32 15.84
N GLY A 48 5.04 -30.49 15.22
CA GLY A 48 3.91 -31.38 15.52
C GLY A 48 3.89 -31.84 16.98
N ASP A 49 5.04 -32.27 17.52
CA ASP A 49 5.17 -32.72 18.91
C ASP A 49 4.83 -31.60 19.91
N VAL A 50 5.28 -30.37 19.65
CA VAL A 50 4.97 -29.20 20.47
C VAL A 50 3.50 -28.82 20.36
N PHE A 51 2.94 -28.79 19.15
CA PHE A 51 1.53 -28.50 18.92
C PHE A 51 0.63 -29.48 19.68
N GLU A 52 0.92 -30.78 19.57
CA GLU A 52 0.19 -31.84 20.28
C GLU A 52 0.29 -31.70 21.79
N ARG A 53 1.48 -31.43 22.33
CA ARG A 53 1.69 -31.21 23.76
C ARG A 53 0.90 -30.01 24.29
N VAL A 54 0.83 -28.91 23.53
CA VAL A 54 0.02 -27.74 23.91
C VAL A 54 -1.46 -28.11 23.90
N ARG A 55 -1.95 -28.80 22.86
CA ARG A 55 -3.36 -29.21 22.77
C ARG A 55 -3.76 -30.17 23.89
N SER A 56 -2.89 -31.10 24.29
CA SER A 56 -3.22 -32.11 25.31
C SER A 56 -3.02 -31.67 26.75
N ASP A 57 -2.06 -30.78 27.02
CA ASP A 57 -1.62 -30.48 28.39
C ASP A 57 -1.80 -29.03 28.83
N TYR A 58 -2.22 -28.13 27.95
CA TYR A 58 -2.60 -26.78 28.38
C TYR A 58 -3.81 -26.85 29.31
N VAL A 59 -3.84 -25.97 30.32
CA VAL A 59 -4.83 -26.00 31.40
C VAL A 59 -6.26 -25.73 30.91
N GLU A 60 -6.40 -25.02 29.80
CA GLU A 60 -7.66 -24.76 29.10
C GLU A 60 -7.60 -25.41 27.71
N VAL A 61 -8.74 -25.88 27.20
CA VAL A 61 -8.80 -26.47 25.85
C VAL A 61 -8.60 -25.36 24.82
N PRO A 62 -7.49 -25.35 24.05
CA PRO A 62 -7.24 -24.30 23.08
C PRO A 62 -8.09 -24.50 21.82
N ASP A 63 -8.25 -23.44 21.03
CA ASP A 63 -8.79 -23.53 19.68
C ASP A 63 -7.66 -23.89 18.69
N ASP A 64 -7.77 -25.06 18.06
CA ASP A 64 -6.75 -25.60 17.15
C ASP A 64 -6.51 -24.67 15.94
N ALA A 65 -7.55 -24.05 15.39
CA ALA A 65 -7.42 -23.16 14.25
C ALA A 65 -6.66 -21.89 14.63
N GLN A 66 -6.96 -21.33 15.81
CA GLN A 66 -6.27 -20.17 16.35
C GLN A 66 -4.80 -20.46 16.67
N LEU A 67 -4.47 -21.66 17.20
CA LEU A 67 -3.08 -22.07 17.43
C LEU A 67 -2.28 -22.13 16.11
N ILE A 68 -2.85 -22.74 15.08
CA ILE A 68 -2.22 -22.86 13.76
C ILE A 68 -2.05 -21.47 13.13
N GLU A 69 -3.08 -20.63 13.16
CA GLU A 69 -3.03 -19.27 12.63
C GLU A 69 -1.94 -18.44 13.33
N ASN A 70 -1.85 -18.50 14.65
CA ASN A 70 -0.81 -17.82 15.43
C ASN A 70 0.59 -18.33 15.09
N ALA A 71 0.76 -19.63 14.86
CA ALA A 71 2.04 -20.20 14.44
C ALA A 71 2.48 -19.69 13.05
N ILE A 72 1.54 -19.67 12.08
CA ILE A 72 1.79 -19.14 10.73
C ILE A 72 2.14 -17.64 10.80
N ASN A 73 1.36 -16.87 11.56
CA ASN A 73 1.63 -15.44 11.75
C ASN A 73 2.97 -15.19 12.45
N GLY A 74 3.34 -15.99 13.45
CA GLY A 74 4.64 -15.90 14.13
C GLY A 74 5.81 -16.18 13.18
N MET A 75 5.67 -17.15 12.27
CA MET A 75 6.66 -17.42 11.24
C MET A 75 6.81 -16.24 10.27
N LEU A 76 5.72 -15.67 9.78
CA LEU A 76 5.75 -14.60 8.78
C LEU A 76 6.25 -13.26 9.36
N THR A 77 5.76 -12.89 10.55
CA THR A 77 6.18 -11.65 11.23
C THR A 77 7.62 -11.70 11.75
N SER A 78 8.22 -12.90 11.83
CA SER A 78 9.65 -13.04 12.11
C SER A 78 10.55 -12.68 10.92
N LEU A 79 10.02 -12.65 9.69
CA LEU A 79 10.78 -12.30 8.49
C LEU A 79 10.95 -10.79 8.35
N ASP A 80 9.83 -10.07 8.47
CA ASP A 80 9.75 -8.62 8.36
C ASP A 80 8.38 -8.13 8.91
N PRO A 81 8.21 -6.83 9.22
CA PRO A 81 6.95 -6.30 9.78
C PRO A 81 5.78 -6.23 8.79
N HIS A 82 6.02 -6.49 7.50
CA HIS A 82 5.03 -6.39 6.42
C HIS A 82 4.52 -7.76 5.94
N SER A 83 5.20 -8.84 6.29
CA SER A 83 4.83 -10.22 5.98
C SER A 83 3.85 -10.76 7.02
N SER A 84 2.67 -11.22 6.57
CA SER A 84 1.58 -11.66 7.45
C SER A 84 0.65 -12.65 6.78
N TYR A 85 -0.04 -13.46 7.59
CA TYR A 85 -1.14 -14.28 7.12
C TYR A 85 -2.44 -13.50 7.21
N MET A 86 -3.26 -13.63 6.18
CA MET A 86 -4.56 -13.01 6.08
C MET A 86 -5.60 -14.11 6.12
N SER A 87 -6.37 -14.16 7.20
CA SER A 87 -7.55 -15.03 7.29
C SER A 87 -8.49 -14.80 6.10
N PRO A 88 -9.40 -15.74 5.78
CA PRO A 88 -10.36 -15.57 4.69
C PRO A 88 -11.16 -14.26 4.78
N LYS A 89 -11.46 -13.81 6.01
CA LYS A 89 -12.14 -12.53 6.25
C LYS A 89 -11.22 -11.35 5.93
N SER A 90 -10.04 -11.29 6.54
CA SER A 90 -9.07 -10.21 6.31
C SER A 90 -8.66 -10.09 4.85
N PHE A 91 -8.57 -11.22 4.14
CA PHE A 91 -8.30 -11.24 2.70
C PHE A 91 -9.43 -10.60 1.88
N ARG A 92 -10.69 -10.91 2.18
CA ARG A 92 -11.85 -10.26 1.52
C ARG A 92 -11.91 -8.76 1.82
N ASP A 93 -11.69 -8.37 3.07
CA ASP A 93 -11.71 -6.97 3.48
C ASP A 93 -10.64 -6.16 2.74
N MET A 94 -9.44 -6.74 2.60
CA MET A 94 -8.36 -6.13 1.82
C MET A 94 -8.69 -6.03 0.34
N GLN A 95 -9.34 -7.04 -0.25
CA GLN A 95 -9.80 -6.98 -1.64
C GLN A 95 -10.81 -5.85 -1.86
N VAL A 96 -11.75 -5.65 -0.93
CA VAL A 96 -12.69 -4.53 -0.95
C VAL A 96 -11.96 -3.19 -0.91
N GLN A 97 -11.01 -3.03 0.02
CA GLN A 97 -10.21 -1.81 0.13
C GLN A 97 -9.41 -1.53 -1.15
N THR A 98 -8.85 -2.58 -1.75
CA THR A 98 -8.02 -2.51 -2.96
C THR A 98 -8.83 -2.14 -4.20
N ARG A 99 -10.04 -2.72 -4.36
CA ARG A 99 -10.99 -2.32 -5.41
C ARG A 99 -11.48 -0.89 -5.23
N GLY A 100 -11.45 -0.39 -4.00
CA GLY A 100 -12.02 0.91 -3.67
C GLY A 100 -13.55 0.91 -3.75
N GLU A 101 -14.19 -0.25 -3.78
CA GLU A 101 -15.64 -0.35 -3.86
C GLU A 101 -16.19 -1.59 -3.16
N PHE A 102 -17.42 -1.47 -2.65
CA PHE A 102 -18.16 -2.58 -2.06
C PHE A 102 -19.67 -2.43 -2.24
N GLY A 103 -20.39 -3.55 -2.21
CA GLY A 103 -21.85 -3.55 -2.14
C GLY A 103 -22.33 -3.11 -0.76
N GLY A 104 -23.08 -2.02 -0.70
CA GLY A 104 -23.54 -1.44 0.57
C GLY A 104 -24.55 -0.33 0.41
N LEU A 105 -24.74 0.43 1.49
CA LEU A 105 -25.77 1.47 1.60
C LEU A 105 -25.23 2.88 1.39
N GLY A 106 -23.93 3.09 1.67
CA GLY A 106 -23.28 4.40 1.60
C GLY A 106 -23.56 5.26 2.83
N ILE A 107 -23.31 4.72 4.03
CA ILE A 107 -23.56 5.41 5.31
C ILE A 107 -22.29 5.33 6.15
N GLU A 108 -21.86 6.47 6.69
CA GLU A 108 -20.88 6.51 7.75
C GLU A 108 -21.58 6.36 9.10
N VAL A 109 -21.12 5.39 9.89
CA VAL A 109 -21.77 5.00 11.14
C VAL A 109 -20.79 4.91 12.29
N THR A 110 -21.30 5.18 13.49
CA THR A 110 -20.61 4.96 14.76
C THR A 110 -21.54 4.23 15.73
N MET A 111 -21.04 3.95 16.93
CA MET A 111 -21.79 3.28 17.97
C MET A 111 -22.12 4.25 19.11
N GLU A 112 -23.40 4.39 19.43
CA GLU A 112 -23.88 5.27 20.51
C GLU A 112 -24.91 4.51 21.34
N ASP A 113 -24.63 4.35 22.64
CA ASP A 113 -25.49 3.62 23.60
C ASP A 113 -25.92 2.21 23.14
N GLY A 114 -25.04 1.53 22.39
CA GLY A 114 -25.30 0.18 21.86
C GLY A 114 -26.22 0.14 20.63
N LEU A 115 -26.48 1.28 20.00
CA LEU A 115 -27.18 1.41 18.72
C LEU A 115 -26.25 1.98 17.65
N VAL A 116 -26.50 1.61 16.39
CA VAL A 116 -25.77 2.18 15.26
C VAL A 116 -26.29 3.60 15.02
N LYS A 117 -25.42 4.60 15.21
CA LYS A 117 -25.70 6.00 14.90
C LYS A 117 -25.16 6.37 13.54
N VAL A 118 -25.98 6.98 12.71
CA VAL A 118 -25.56 7.57 11.45
C VAL A 118 -24.81 8.87 11.73
N VAL A 119 -23.54 8.91 11.35
CA VAL A 119 -22.74 10.14 11.36
C VAL A 119 -23.17 11.00 10.17
N SER A 120 -23.12 10.42 8.96
CA SER A 120 -23.62 11.04 7.74
C SER A 120 -23.97 9.99 6.70
N PRO A 121 -25.04 10.16 5.92
CA PRO A 121 -25.13 9.50 4.62
C PRO A 121 -24.02 10.05 3.70
N ILE A 122 -23.53 9.21 2.80
CA ILE A 122 -22.61 9.63 1.74
C ILE A 122 -23.44 10.17 0.58
N ASP A 123 -23.08 11.33 0.04
CA ASP A 123 -23.81 11.93 -1.08
C ASP A 123 -23.90 10.99 -2.29
N ASP A 124 -25.01 11.10 -3.02
CA ASP A 124 -25.34 10.28 -4.20
C ASP A 124 -25.43 8.76 -3.98
N THR A 125 -25.34 8.28 -2.75
CA THR A 125 -25.49 6.85 -2.41
C THR A 125 -26.95 6.44 -2.15
N PRO A 126 -27.27 5.13 -2.16
CA PRO A 126 -28.62 4.65 -1.90
C PRO A 126 -29.22 5.14 -0.58
N ALA A 127 -28.42 5.22 0.49
CA ALA A 127 -28.92 5.69 1.78
C ALA A 127 -29.30 7.17 1.77
N ALA A 128 -28.50 8.03 1.13
CA ALA A 128 -28.86 9.43 0.94
C ALA A 128 -30.16 9.56 0.13
N LYS A 129 -30.27 8.81 -0.98
CA LYS A 129 -31.47 8.76 -1.83
C LYS A 129 -32.70 8.21 -1.11
N ALA A 130 -32.52 7.28 -0.18
CA ALA A 130 -33.58 6.70 0.65
C ALA A 130 -34.00 7.60 1.83
N GLY A 131 -33.32 8.75 2.02
CA GLY A 131 -33.68 9.73 3.05
C GLY A 131 -33.17 9.41 4.45
N VAL A 132 -32.08 8.63 4.56
CA VAL A 132 -31.31 8.50 5.80
C VAL A 132 -30.66 9.85 6.13
N LEU A 133 -30.66 10.25 7.40
CA LEU A 133 -30.12 11.53 7.85
C LEU A 133 -29.07 11.35 8.95
N SER A 134 -28.15 12.31 9.06
CA SER A 134 -27.24 12.42 10.20
C SER A 134 -28.01 12.43 11.52
N GLY A 135 -27.52 11.68 12.51
CA GLY A 135 -28.14 11.52 13.82
C GLY A 135 -29.21 10.43 13.89
N ASP A 136 -29.58 9.80 12.77
CA ASP A 136 -30.46 8.63 12.79
C ASP A 136 -29.86 7.49 13.63
N LEU A 137 -30.68 6.86 14.47
CA LEU A 137 -30.30 5.69 15.25
C LEU A 137 -30.94 4.44 14.67
N ILE A 138 -30.13 3.57 14.07
CA ILE A 138 -30.57 2.28 13.52
C ILE A 138 -30.70 1.29 14.68
N THR A 139 -31.92 0.78 14.85
CA THR A 139 -32.33 -0.09 15.96
C THR A 139 -32.51 -1.54 15.53
N TYR A 140 -32.91 -1.76 14.28
CA TYR A 140 -33.04 -3.09 13.66
C TYR A 140 -32.48 -3.09 12.24
N ILE A 141 -31.94 -4.23 11.83
CA ILE A 141 -31.48 -4.52 10.46
C ILE A 141 -32.16 -5.82 10.03
N ASP A 142 -32.97 -5.77 8.97
CA ASP A 142 -33.82 -6.88 8.49
C ASP A 142 -34.67 -7.52 9.61
N GLY A 143 -35.16 -6.69 10.52
CA GLY A 143 -35.97 -7.11 11.68
C GLY A 143 -35.17 -7.70 12.85
N GLU A 144 -33.84 -7.82 12.73
CA GLU A 144 -32.97 -8.25 13.83
C GLU A 144 -32.47 -7.05 14.62
N GLN A 145 -32.52 -7.14 15.95
CA GLN A 145 -32.12 -6.03 16.83
C GLN A 145 -30.60 -5.81 16.76
N VAL A 146 -30.20 -4.55 16.66
CA VAL A 146 -28.78 -4.15 16.61
C VAL A 146 -28.12 -4.24 17.99
N GLN A 147 -28.89 -4.06 19.06
CA GLN A 147 -28.36 -4.02 20.42
C GLN A 147 -27.70 -5.36 20.79
N GLY A 148 -26.45 -5.29 21.25
CA GLY A 148 -25.62 -6.47 21.56
C GLY A 148 -24.69 -6.89 20.43
N LEU A 149 -24.86 -6.35 19.22
CA LEU A 149 -23.86 -6.46 18.16
C LEU A 149 -22.72 -5.47 18.39
N SER A 150 -21.52 -5.85 17.99
CA SER A 150 -20.44 -4.90 17.73
C SER A 150 -20.75 -4.06 16.48
N LEU A 151 -20.12 -2.89 16.37
CA LEU A 151 -20.23 -2.04 15.18
C LEU A 151 -19.88 -2.82 13.89
N ASN A 152 -18.83 -3.64 13.95
CA ASN A 152 -18.39 -4.44 12.81
C ASN A 152 -19.43 -5.47 12.38
N GLU A 153 -20.09 -6.14 13.32
CA GLU A 153 -21.15 -7.09 13.00
C GLU A 153 -22.37 -6.39 12.37
N ALA A 154 -22.73 -5.21 12.86
CA ALA A 154 -23.79 -4.42 12.26
C ALA A 154 -23.45 -3.95 10.84
N VAL A 155 -22.21 -3.50 10.60
CA VAL A 155 -21.70 -3.13 9.27
C VAL A 155 -21.74 -4.32 8.31
N GLU A 156 -21.30 -5.49 8.75
CA GLU A 156 -21.32 -6.71 7.91
C GLU A 156 -22.75 -7.12 7.53
N LYS A 157 -23.74 -6.91 8.42
CA LYS A 157 -25.17 -7.12 8.07
C LYS A 157 -25.70 -6.09 7.07
N MET A 158 -25.24 -4.84 7.17
CA MET A 158 -25.63 -3.78 6.24
C MET A 158 -25.01 -3.97 4.84
N ARG A 159 -23.82 -4.57 4.76
CA ARG A 159 -23.20 -5.00 3.51
C ARG A 159 -23.95 -6.18 2.90
N GLY A 160 -23.76 -6.37 1.59
CA GLY A 160 -24.39 -7.47 0.89
C GLY A 160 -24.28 -7.33 -0.63
N PRO A 161 -24.84 -8.29 -1.38
CA PRO A 161 -24.82 -8.25 -2.83
C PRO A 161 -25.52 -7.00 -3.37
N VAL A 162 -24.95 -6.40 -4.41
CA VAL A 162 -25.54 -5.28 -5.14
C VAL A 162 -26.92 -5.67 -5.69
N ASN A 163 -27.85 -4.72 -5.75
CA ASN A 163 -29.25 -4.90 -6.15
C ASN A 163 -30.07 -5.80 -5.22
N THR A 164 -29.69 -5.89 -3.95
CA THR A 164 -30.51 -6.53 -2.91
C THR A 164 -31.01 -5.49 -1.93
N ASP A 165 -32.25 -5.64 -1.48
CA ASP A 165 -32.83 -4.73 -0.50
C ASP A 165 -32.38 -5.10 0.92
N ILE A 166 -32.34 -4.08 1.76
CA ILE A 166 -32.24 -4.19 3.22
C ILE A 166 -33.31 -3.30 3.83
N VAL A 167 -33.86 -3.71 4.97
CA VAL A 167 -34.76 -2.87 5.76
C VAL A 167 -34.03 -2.45 7.03
N VAL A 168 -33.86 -1.15 7.24
CA VAL A 168 -33.32 -0.60 8.49
C VAL A 168 -34.42 0.14 9.26
N THR A 169 -34.63 -0.23 10.53
CA THR A 169 -35.57 0.47 11.41
C THR A 169 -34.84 1.59 12.13
N VAL A 170 -35.25 2.82 11.86
CA VAL A 170 -34.58 4.04 12.31
C VAL A 170 -35.42 4.78 13.33
N ARG A 171 -34.77 5.22 14.42
CA ARG A 171 -35.28 6.22 15.36
C ARG A 171 -34.62 7.55 15.05
N ARG A 172 -35.43 8.54 14.68
CA ARG A 172 -34.98 9.89 14.29
C ARG A 172 -35.44 10.92 15.30
N GLU A 173 -34.55 11.84 15.68
CA GLU A 173 -34.91 12.96 16.55
C GLU A 173 -36.04 13.81 15.92
N GLY A 174 -37.00 14.21 16.74
CA GLY A 174 -38.19 14.95 16.28
C GLY A 174 -39.31 14.08 15.68
N ARG A 175 -39.12 12.76 15.56
CA ARG A 175 -40.19 11.80 15.20
C ARG A 175 -40.48 10.86 16.37
N ALA A 176 -41.77 10.72 16.71
CA ALA A 176 -42.18 9.97 17.90
C ALA A 176 -41.95 8.46 17.78
N ASP A 177 -42.28 7.87 16.63
CA ASP A 177 -42.21 6.43 16.41
C ASP A 177 -41.04 6.08 15.47
N PRO A 178 -40.30 4.99 15.76
CA PRO A 178 -39.38 4.39 14.80
C PRO A 178 -40.08 4.00 13.50
N PHE A 179 -39.36 4.02 12.39
CA PHE A 179 -39.91 3.68 11.08
C PHE A 179 -38.87 2.96 10.23
N ASP A 180 -39.36 2.18 9.28
CA ASP A 180 -38.52 1.40 8.37
C ASP A 180 -38.13 2.22 7.14
N ILE A 181 -36.88 2.07 6.74
CA ILE A 181 -36.35 2.56 5.47
C ILE A 181 -35.86 1.35 4.69
N THR A 182 -36.45 1.10 3.52
CA THR A 182 -35.93 0.12 2.57
C THR A 182 -34.87 0.77 1.71
N ILE A 183 -33.69 0.17 1.67
CA ILE A 183 -32.54 0.67 0.91
C ILE A 183 -32.08 -0.46 -0.01
N THR A 184 -32.00 -0.19 -1.31
CA THR A 184 -31.40 -1.13 -2.27
C THR A 184 -29.89 -0.94 -2.27
N ARG A 185 -29.14 -2.01 -1.98
CA ARG A 185 -27.67 -1.98 -1.98
C ARG A 185 -27.14 -1.65 -3.38
N ASP A 186 -26.16 -0.76 -3.43
CA ASP A 186 -25.45 -0.40 -4.66
C ASP A 186 -23.94 -0.48 -4.44
N ILE A 187 -23.16 -0.29 -5.50
CA ILE A 187 -21.71 -0.17 -5.44
C ILE A 187 -21.37 1.17 -4.79
N ILE A 188 -20.78 1.12 -3.61
CA ILE A 188 -20.29 2.28 -2.88
C ILE A 188 -18.81 2.45 -3.19
N ARG A 189 -18.45 3.60 -3.75
CA ARG A 189 -17.06 3.95 -4.08
C ARG A 189 -16.38 4.64 -2.89
N ILE A 190 -15.18 4.19 -2.58
CA ILE A 190 -14.28 4.80 -1.61
C ILE A 190 -13.51 5.88 -2.35
N GLN A 191 -13.81 7.14 -2.04
CA GLN A 191 -13.09 8.29 -2.60
C GLN A 191 -11.64 8.30 -2.11
N SER A 192 -10.74 7.72 -2.89
CA SER A 192 -9.29 7.72 -2.65
C SER A 192 -8.60 8.99 -3.11
N VAL A 193 -9.26 9.74 -3.99
CA VAL A 193 -8.80 11.02 -4.53
C VAL A 193 -9.88 12.06 -4.27
N ARG A 194 -9.47 13.23 -3.77
CA ARG A 194 -10.30 14.42 -3.63
C ARG A 194 -9.57 15.59 -4.26
N TRP A 195 -10.29 16.45 -4.96
CA TRP A 195 -9.69 17.64 -5.57
C TRP A 195 -10.51 18.88 -5.26
N ARG A 196 -9.86 20.04 -5.35
CA ARG A 196 -10.49 21.36 -5.25
C ARG A 196 -9.60 22.41 -5.91
N GLU A 197 -10.23 23.49 -6.34
CA GLU A 197 -9.56 24.66 -6.90
C GLU A 197 -9.11 25.58 -5.76
N GLU A 198 -7.82 25.94 -5.74
CA GLU A 198 -7.21 26.96 -4.87
C GLU A 198 -6.97 28.22 -5.72
N ASP A 199 -8.06 28.87 -6.11
CA ASP A 199 -8.12 29.98 -7.08
C ASP A 199 -7.52 29.65 -8.46
N ASP A 200 -6.21 29.78 -8.60
CA ASP A 200 -5.43 29.60 -9.83
C ASP A 200 -4.52 28.36 -9.79
N VAL A 201 -4.68 27.51 -8.78
CA VAL A 201 -3.94 26.27 -8.58
C VAL A 201 -4.90 25.10 -8.39
N GLY A 202 -4.64 23.97 -9.05
CA GLY A 202 -5.37 22.73 -8.78
C GLY A 202 -4.77 21.97 -7.59
N TYR A 203 -5.58 21.63 -6.59
CA TYR A 203 -5.14 20.82 -5.45
C TYR A 203 -5.78 19.42 -5.51
N VAL A 204 -4.95 18.39 -5.49
CA VAL A 204 -5.38 16.98 -5.51
C VAL A 204 -4.82 16.27 -4.28
N ARG A 205 -5.68 15.72 -3.44
CA ARG A 205 -5.32 14.90 -2.29
C ARG A 205 -5.56 13.43 -2.60
N VAL A 206 -4.52 12.61 -2.47
CA VAL A 206 -4.61 11.15 -2.61
C VAL A 206 -4.45 10.53 -1.23
N THR A 207 -5.50 9.91 -0.70
CA THR A 207 -5.47 9.30 0.65
C THR A 207 -4.97 7.86 0.64
N GLN A 208 -5.13 7.16 -0.49
CA GLN A 208 -4.67 5.78 -0.68
C GLN A 208 -4.58 5.47 -2.18
N PHE A 209 -3.73 4.51 -2.57
CA PHE A 209 -3.69 3.96 -3.93
C PHE A 209 -4.56 2.71 -4.06
N ASN A 210 -5.75 2.85 -4.64
CA ASN A 210 -6.69 1.77 -4.95
C ASN A 210 -7.02 1.77 -6.46
N GLU A 211 -7.80 0.82 -6.95
CA GLU A 211 -8.09 0.66 -8.39
C GLU A 211 -8.71 1.91 -9.05
N GLN A 212 -9.25 2.86 -8.26
CA GLN A 212 -9.90 4.08 -8.75
C GLN A 212 -8.98 5.31 -8.73
N THR A 213 -7.74 5.18 -8.21
CA THR A 213 -6.87 6.34 -7.96
C THR A 213 -6.46 7.07 -9.25
N PHE A 214 -6.00 6.35 -10.28
CA PHE A 214 -5.59 6.99 -11.53
C PHE A 214 -6.74 7.77 -12.18
N ASP A 215 -7.92 7.15 -12.31
CA ASP A 215 -9.09 7.80 -12.90
C ASP A 215 -9.49 9.04 -12.08
N GLY A 216 -9.49 8.96 -10.75
CA GLY A 216 -9.80 10.10 -9.89
C GLY A 216 -8.81 11.27 -10.05
N ILE A 217 -7.52 11.00 -10.25
CA ILE A 217 -6.53 12.06 -10.55
C ILE A 217 -6.76 12.66 -11.92
N ARG A 218 -7.00 11.83 -12.95
CA ARG A 218 -7.27 12.31 -14.30
C ARG A 218 -8.49 13.23 -14.31
N ASP A 219 -9.61 12.74 -13.80
CA ASP A 219 -10.88 13.46 -13.80
C ASP A 219 -10.74 14.79 -13.03
N GLY A 220 -10.06 14.79 -11.87
CA GLY A 220 -9.83 16.01 -11.11
C GLY A 220 -8.91 17.02 -11.79
N ILE A 221 -7.85 16.57 -12.47
CA ILE A 221 -6.96 17.47 -13.23
C ILE A 221 -7.71 18.07 -14.42
N GLU A 222 -8.45 17.25 -15.19
CA GLU A 222 -9.22 17.71 -16.34
C GLU A 222 -10.29 18.74 -15.91
N GLU A 223 -11.09 18.43 -14.89
CA GLU A 223 -12.14 19.32 -14.38
C GLU A 223 -11.57 20.68 -13.90
N MET A 224 -10.53 20.66 -13.05
CA MET A 224 -9.94 21.90 -12.53
C MET A 224 -9.26 22.72 -13.64
N SER A 225 -8.65 22.08 -14.63
CA SER A 225 -8.04 22.77 -15.78
C SER A 225 -9.09 23.49 -16.62
N GLU A 226 -10.22 22.83 -16.88
CA GLU A 226 -11.35 23.43 -17.60
C GLU A 226 -11.97 24.60 -16.83
N ASN A 227 -12.19 24.45 -15.51
CA ASN A 227 -12.84 25.46 -14.69
C ASN A 227 -11.96 26.71 -14.46
N ILE A 228 -10.67 26.52 -14.17
CA ILE A 228 -9.73 27.63 -13.95
C ILE A 228 -9.35 28.30 -15.29
N GLY A 229 -9.16 27.48 -16.33
CA GLY A 229 -8.69 27.86 -17.64
C GLY A 229 -7.17 27.94 -17.75
N ASP A 230 -6.64 27.41 -18.86
CA ASP A 230 -5.20 27.22 -19.11
C ASP A 230 -4.33 28.47 -18.91
N ASP A 231 -4.84 29.65 -19.28
CA ASP A 231 -4.11 30.93 -19.17
C ASP A 231 -3.93 31.38 -17.71
N LYS A 232 -4.83 30.97 -16.82
CA LYS A 232 -4.81 31.34 -15.39
C LYS A 232 -4.10 30.30 -14.55
N LEU A 233 -4.28 29.02 -14.88
CA LEU A 233 -3.75 27.90 -14.12
C LEU A 233 -2.21 28.00 -13.97
N LYS A 234 -1.76 28.10 -12.72
CA LYS A 234 -0.34 28.22 -12.35
C LYS A 234 0.35 26.88 -12.15
N GLY A 235 -0.40 25.84 -11.82
CA GLY A 235 0.10 24.48 -11.66
C GLY A 235 -0.73 23.66 -10.68
N PHE A 236 -0.15 22.57 -10.21
CA PHE A 236 -0.84 21.59 -9.37
C PHE A 236 -0.07 21.27 -8.10
N VAL A 237 -0.82 21.07 -7.02
CA VAL A 237 -0.34 20.46 -5.78
C VAL A 237 -0.92 19.05 -5.67
N ILE A 238 -0.05 18.04 -5.60
CA ILE A 238 -0.42 16.65 -5.35
C ILE A 238 -0.07 16.32 -3.90
N ASP A 239 -1.07 16.24 -3.02
CA ASP A 239 -0.88 15.94 -1.60
C ASP A 239 -0.90 14.42 -1.34
N LEU A 240 0.27 13.88 -1.01
CA LEU A 240 0.50 12.48 -0.60
C LEU A 240 0.79 12.36 0.90
N ARG A 241 0.61 13.42 1.69
CA ARG A 241 0.81 13.38 3.15
C ARG A 241 -0.18 12.42 3.80
N ASN A 242 0.31 11.63 4.74
CA ASN A 242 -0.47 10.59 5.45
C ASN A 242 -1.08 9.52 4.53
N ASN A 243 -0.52 9.33 3.33
CA ASN A 243 -0.90 8.26 2.42
C ASN A 243 0.07 7.06 2.58
N PRO A 244 -0.38 5.93 3.17
CA PRO A 244 0.47 4.77 3.43
C PRO A 244 0.79 3.94 2.17
N GLY A 245 0.35 4.40 0.99
CA GLY A 245 0.57 3.77 -0.30
C GLY A 245 -0.65 2.96 -0.75
N GLY A 246 -0.40 1.75 -1.26
CA GLY A 246 -1.42 0.89 -1.82
C GLY A 246 -0.91 0.14 -3.05
N LEU A 247 -1.73 0.10 -4.09
CA LEU A 247 -1.47 -0.62 -5.32
C LEU A 247 -0.26 -0.07 -6.11
N LEU A 248 0.66 -0.97 -6.48
CA LEU A 248 1.87 -0.63 -7.26
C LEU A 248 1.54 -0.15 -8.68
N ASP A 249 0.62 -0.84 -9.36
CA ASP A 249 0.15 -0.48 -10.69
C ASP A 249 -0.50 0.90 -10.71
N GLN A 250 -1.18 1.28 -9.63
CA GLN A 250 -1.74 2.62 -9.47
C GLN A 250 -0.65 3.67 -9.24
N ALA A 251 0.37 3.40 -8.42
CA ALA A 251 1.54 4.28 -8.33
C ALA A 251 2.24 4.48 -9.67
N ILE A 252 2.36 3.41 -10.46
CA ILE A 252 2.94 3.47 -11.81
C ILE A 252 2.06 4.35 -12.71
N ALA A 253 0.75 4.09 -12.77
CA ALA A 253 -0.18 4.84 -13.62
C ALA A 253 -0.23 6.33 -13.24
N VAL A 254 -0.24 6.64 -11.94
CA VAL A 254 -0.18 8.02 -11.44
C VAL A 254 1.14 8.68 -11.78
N SER A 255 2.28 8.00 -11.67
CA SER A 255 3.57 8.59 -12.08
C SER A 255 3.64 8.83 -13.59
N ASP A 256 3.12 7.87 -14.38
CA ASP A 256 3.02 7.93 -15.84
C ASP A 256 2.19 9.14 -16.29
N ALA A 257 1.18 9.53 -15.51
CA ALA A 257 0.31 10.67 -15.79
C ALA A 257 1.04 12.02 -15.92
N PHE A 258 2.26 12.14 -15.39
CA PHE A 258 3.04 13.38 -15.40
C PHE A 258 4.35 13.28 -16.19
N LEU A 259 4.67 12.11 -16.76
CA LEU A 259 5.98 11.81 -17.34
C LEU A 259 5.86 11.35 -18.79
N ASP A 260 6.58 12.00 -19.70
CA ASP A 260 6.57 11.59 -21.12
C ASP A 260 7.40 10.31 -21.42
N ARG A 261 8.38 9.98 -20.56
CA ARG A 261 9.32 8.87 -20.77
C ARG A 261 10.17 8.61 -19.52
N GLY A 262 10.89 7.48 -19.54
CA GLY A 262 11.89 7.13 -18.54
C GLY A 262 11.41 6.07 -17.56
N GLU A 263 12.31 5.51 -16.76
CA GLU A 263 11.94 4.53 -15.73
C GLU A 263 11.11 5.22 -14.64
N ILE A 264 10.00 4.64 -14.21
CA ILE A 264 9.21 5.10 -13.06
C ILE A 264 9.73 4.41 -11.79
N VAL A 265 9.86 3.08 -11.86
CA VAL A 265 10.29 2.26 -10.74
C VAL A 265 10.84 0.94 -11.27
N SER A 266 11.80 0.36 -10.56
CA SER A 266 12.22 -1.02 -10.75
C SER A 266 12.05 -1.84 -9.48
N THR A 267 11.58 -3.08 -9.62
CA THR A 267 11.47 -4.05 -8.52
C THR A 267 12.53 -5.12 -8.70
N ARG A 268 13.27 -5.46 -7.65
CA ARG A 268 14.31 -6.50 -7.67
C ARG A 268 13.96 -7.56 -6.65
N GLY A 269 13.71 -8.78 -7.15
CA GLY A 269 13.45 -9.96 -6.34
C GLY A 269 14.73 -10.59 -5.80
N ARG A 270 14.62 -11.85 -5.34
CA ARG A 270 15.75 -12.63 -4.86
C ARG A 270 16.67 -13.03 -6.00
N GLU A 271 16.09 -13.45 -7.12
CA GLU A 271 16.83 -13.85 -8.31
C GLU A 271 16.93 -12.68 -9.29
N ALA A 272 18.05 -12.60 -10.04
CA ALA A 272 18.27 -11.48 -10.97
C ALA A 272 17.18 -11.40 -12.06
N GLU A 273 16.65 -12.55 -12.49
CA GLU A 273 15.57 -12.67 -13.46
C GLU A 273 14.21 -12.18 -12.95
N GLU A 274 14.04 -12.01 -11.64
CA GLU A 274 12.83 -11.42 -11.02
C GLU A 274 12.86 -9.88 -11.06
N THR A 275 13.88 -9.27 -11.68
CA THR A 275 13.95 -7.82 -11.85
C THR A 275 12.94 -7.36 -12.89
N GLN A 276 12.05 -6.46 -12.51
CA GLN A 276 11.10 -5.80 -13.41
C GLN A 276 11.35 -4.30 -13.44
N ARG A 277 11.18 -3.69 -14.61
CA ARG A 277 11.32 -2.25 -14.83
C ARG A 277 10.04 -1.72 -15.45
N TYR A 278 9.50 -0.67 -14.86
CA TYR A 278 8.29 -0.01 -15.32
C TYR A 278 8.68 1.36 -15.86
N ASN A 279 8.32 1.65 -17.09
CA ASN A 279 8.69 2.88 -17.78
C ASN A 279 7.45 3.69 -18.15
N ALA A 280 7.60 5.01 -18.10
CA ALA A 280 6.59 5.95 -18.54
C ALA A 280 6.41 5.93 -20.07
N ARG A 281 5.23 6.34 -20.50
CA ARG A 281 4.75 6.48 -21.87
C ARG A 281 4.49 7.97 -22.14
N ALA A 282 4.45 8.36 -23.41
CA ALA A 282 4.22 9.76 -23.76
C ALA A 282 2.86 10.27 -23.25
N GLY A 283 2.85 11.45 -22.62
CA GLY A 283 1.67 12.06 -22.00
C GLY A 283 2.02 12.79 -20.70
N ASP A 284 1.48 13.99 -20.53
CA ASP A 284 1.50 14.74 -19.27
C ASP A 284 0.14 15.40 -19.10
N LEU A 285 -0.66 14.93 -18.14
CA LEU A 285 -2.01 15.44 -17.86
C LEU A 285 -2.03 16.91 -17.46
N THR A 286 -0.88 17.46 -17.07
CA THR A 286 -0.77 18.85 -16.64
C THR A 286 -0.24 19.77 -17.73
N ASP A 287 -0.04 19.28 -18.96
CA ASP A 287 0.47 20.06 -20.10
C ASP A 287 1.75 20.85 -19.77
N GLY A 288 2.66 20.23 -19.01
CA GLY A 288 3.92 20.82 -18.59
C GLY A 288 3.81 21.91 -17.52
N LYS A 289 2.62 22.11 -16.92
CA LYS A 289 2.46 23.03 -15.79
C LYS A 289 3.31 22.56 -14.59
N PRO A 290 3.83 23.48 -13.77
CA PRO A 290 4.56 23.13 -12.57
C PRO A 290 3.75 22.24 -11.62
N VAL A 291 4.42 21.24 -11.04
CA VAL A 291 3.81 20.31 -10.07
C VAL A 291 4.64 20.33 -8.79
N ILE A 292 3.97 20.46 -7.64
CA ILE A 292 4.56 20.26 -6.32
C ILE A 292 3.89 19.03 -5.70
N VAL A 293 4.68 18.12 -5.15
CA VAL A 293 4.18 16.95 -4.42
C VAL A 293 4.44 17.16 -2.93
N LEU A 294 3.39 17.11 -2.11
CA LEU A 294 3.52 17.19 -0.65
C LEU A 294 3.72 15.80 -0.06
N VAL A 295 4.74 15.64 0.79
CA VAL A 295 5.03 14.39 1.50
C VAL A 295 5.34 14.65 2.98
N ASN A 296 5.12 13.64 3.82
CA ASN A 296 5.50 13.67 5.23
C ASN A 296 5.84 12.26 5.75
N GLY A 297 6.08 12.13 7.06
CA GLY A 297 6.40 10.84 7.68
C GLY A 297 5.34 9.76 7.53
N GLY A 298 4.09 10.11 7.18
CA GLY A 298 3.01 9.18 6.88
C GLY A 298 2.92 8.78 5.40
N SER A 299 3.71 9.40 4.52
CA SER A 299 3.81 9.01 3.11
C SER A 299 4.68 7.75 2.98
N ALA A 300 4.12 6.65 2.48
CA ALA A 300 4.83 5.37 2.39
C ALA A 300 4.55 4.62 1.08
N SER A 301 5.43 3.67 0.74
CA SER A 301 5.20 2.68 -0.31
C SER A 301 4.89 3.34 -1.68
N ALA A 302 3.72 3.08 -2.27
CA ALA A 302 3.26 3.68 -3.53
C ALA A 302 3.40 5.22 -3.57
N SER A 303 3.16 5.92 -2.45
CA SER A 303 3.38 7.37 -2.37
C SER A 303 4.83 7.76 -2.61
N GLU A 304 5.76 6.97 -2.09
CA GLU A 304 7.21 7.18 -2.24
C GLU A 304 7.69 6.81 -3.64
N ILE A 305 7.02 5.88 -4.32
CA ILE A 305 7.26 5.58 -5.73
C ILE A 305 6.91 6.80 -6.58
N VAL A 306 5.72 7.38 -6.40
CA VAL A 306 5.30 8.58 -7.13
C VAL A 306 6.24 9.75 -6.85
N ALA A 307 6.50 10.05 -5.58
CA ALA A 307 7.41 11.13 -5.20
C ALA A 307 8.82 10.91 -5.77
N GLY A 308 9.40 9.72 -5.58
CA GLY A 308 10.75 9.40 -6.08
C GLY A 308 10.86 9.42 -7.59
N ALA A 309 9.84 8.92 -8.32
CA ALA A 309 9.82 8.96 -9.78
C ALA A 309 9.80 10.39 -10.30
N LEU A 310 8.89 11.22 -9.80
CA LEU A 310 8.75 12.61 -10.23
C LEU A 310 9.95 13.47 -9.83
N GLN A 311 10.56 13.18 -8.67
CA GLN A 311 11.77 13.85 -8.20
C GLN A 311 12.98 13.52 -9.07
N ASP A 312 13.25 12.23 -9.31
CA ASP A 312 14.42 11.78 -10.08
C ASP A 312 14.36 12.26 -11.54
N HIS A 313 13.17 12.39 -12.11
CA HIS A 313 12.96 13.00 -13.44
C HIS A 313 12.98 14.52 -13.44
N ARG A 314 13.09 15.16 -12.27
CA ARG A 314 12.95 16.61 -12.10
C ARG A 314 11.65 17.13 -12.70
N ARG A 315 10.57 16.34 -12.60
CA ARG A 315 9.24 16.71 -13.09
C ARG A 315 8.46 17.49 -12.05
N ALA A 316 8.58 17.12 -10.78
CA ALA A 316 7.94 17.81 -9.68
C ALA A 316 8.95 18.17 -8.60
N THR A 317 8.68 19.22 -7.84
CA THR A 317 9.40 19.53 -6.61
C THR A 317 8.70 18.81 -5.45
N ILE A 318 9.46 18.04 -4.67
CA ILE A 318 8.98 17.38 -3.47
C ILE A 318 9.11 18.34 -2.29
N LEU A 319 8.01 18.62 -1.61
CA LEU A 319 7.94 19.58 -0.50
C LEU A 319 7.36 18.92 0.75
N GLY A 320 7.91 19.25 1.91
CA GLY A 320 7.39 18.79 3.20
C GLY A 320 8.48 18.17 4.07
N SER A 321 8.27 16.94 4.54
CA SER A 321 9.24 16.25 5.40
C SER A 321 9.54 14.83 4.91
N ARG A 322 10.66 14.26 5.37
CA ARG A 322 11.11 12.91 4.95
C ARG A 322 10.00 11.87 5.09
N SER A 323 9.83 11.04 4.06
CA SER A 323 8.81 10.01 4.03
C SER A 323 9.14 8.78 4.90
N PHE A 324 8.21 7.83 4.98
CA PHE A 324 8.28 6.70 5.91
C PHE A 324 9.44 5.73 5.65
N GLY A 325 9.83 5.50 4.40
CA GLY A 325 10.95 4.64 4.02
C GLY A 325 10.63 3.18 3.74
N LYS A 326 9.42 2.85 3.28
CA LYS A 326 9.05 1.45 3.02
C LYS A 326 9.38 1.06 1.58
N GLY A 327 10.61 0.64 1.33
CA GLY A 327 11.12 0.22 0.01
C GLY A 327 10.86 -1.25 -0.38
N SER A 328 9.89 -1.92 0.23
CA SER A 328 9.59 -3.34 0.01
C SER A 328 8.28 -3.57 -0.74
N VAL A 329 8.23 -4.64 -1.55
CA VAL A 329 7.06 -5.06 -2.31
C VAL A 329 6.48 -6.32 -1.67
N GLN A 330 5.20 -6.27 -1.32
CA GLN A 330 4.47 -7.43 -0.85
C GLN A 330 3.64 -8.05 -1.97
N THR A 331 3.84 -9.35 -2.19
CA THR A 331 2.98 -10.16 -3.04
C THR A 331 1.88 -10.79 -2.19
N ILE A 332 0.63 -10.70 -2.66
CA ILE A 332 -0.49 -11.43 -2.06
C ILE A 332 -0.61 -12.78 -2.75
N ILE A 333 -0.44 -13.86 -1.99
CA ILE A 333 -0.47 -15.24 -2.47
C ILE A 333 -1.76 -15.90 -1.92
N PRO A 334 -2.81 -16.07 -2.73
CA PRO A 334 -4.03 -16.73 -2.29
C PRO A 334 -3.80 -18.19 -1.92
N LEU A 335 -4.41 -18.64 -0.83
CA LEU A 335 -4.35 -20.03 -0.33
C LEU A 335 -5.70 -20.74 -0.49
N GLY A 336 -6.47 -20.37 -1.50
CA GLY A 336 -7.82 -20.89 -1.73
C GLY A 336 -8.79 -20.48 -0.63
N ALA A 337 -9.50 -21.44 -0.04
CA ALA A 337 -10.47 -21.18 1.04
C ALA A 337 -9.82 -20.68 2.35
N ASN A 338 -8.50 -20.80 2.48
CA ASN A 338 -7.75 -20.45 3.68
C ASN A 338 -7.24 -18.99 3.67
N GLY A 339 -7.77 -18.10 2.82
CA GLY A 339 -7.35 -16.70 2.78
C GLY A 339 -6.09 -16.51 1.93
N ALA A 340 -5.11 -15.75 2.41
CA ALA A 340 -3.90 -15.41 1.66
C ALA A 340 -2.68 -15.18 2.55
N ILE A 341 -1.49 -15.21 1.96
CA ILE A 341 -0.26 -14.70 2.59
C ILE A 341 0.10 -13.38 1.92
N ARG A 342 0.39 -12.36 2.71
CA ARG A 342 1.12 -11.17 2.27
C ARG A 342 2.59 -11.43 2.56
N LEU A 343 3.41 -11.53 1.52
CA LEU A 343 4.83 -11.87 1.64
C LEU A 343 5.69 -10.82 0.96
N THR A 344 6.73 -10.34 1.63
CA THR A 344 7.73 -9.49 0.98
C THR A 344 8.57 -10.33 0.02
N THR A 345 8.48 -10.02 -1.28
CA THR A 345 9.14 -10.78 -2.35
C THR A 345 10.17 -9.99 -3.13
N ALA A 346 10.13 -8.66 -3.04
CA ALA A 346 11.06 -7.79 -3.75
C ALA A 346 11.29 -6.48 -2.99
N ARG A 347 12.33 -5.75 -3.40
CA ARG A 347 12.56 -4.34 -3.06
C ARG A 347 12.32 -3.48 -4.29
N TYR A 348 11.86 -2.25 -4.12
CA TYR A 348 11.76 -1.31 -5.24
C TYR A 348 12.80 -0.20 -5.13
N TYR A 349 13.13 0.35 -6.30
CA TYR A 349 14.21 1.31 -6.51
C TYR A 349 13.68 2.47 -7.34
N THR A 350 14.10 3.68 -6.99
CA THR A 350 13.78 4.89 -7.76
C THR A 350 14.52 4.88 -9.11
N PRO A 351 14.16 5.75 -10.07
CA PRO A 351 14.82 5.81 -11.38
C PRO A 351 16.34 6.03 -11.33
N SER A 352 16.83 6.76 -10.32
CA SER A 352 18.26 6.95 -10.04
C SER A 352 18.96 5.67 -9.53
N GLY A 353 18.21 4.59 -9.30
CA GLY A 353 18.71 3.30 -8.82
C GLY A 353 18.83 3.20 -7.30
N ASN A 354 18.31 4.17 -6.54
CA ASN A 354 18.39 4.21 -5.09
C ASN A 354 17.30 3.34 -4.45
N SER A 355 17.68 2.54 -3.44
CA SER A 355 16.71 1.89 -2.56
C SER A 355 16.24 2.90 -1.52
N ILE A 356 14.93 2.99 -1.32
CA ILE A 356 14.35 3.85 -0.29
C ILE A 356 14.05 3.10 1.02
N GLN A 357 14.29 1.78 1.04
CA GLN A 357 14.07 0.94 2.22
C GLN A 357 14.85 1.50 3.41
N ALA A 358 14.15 1.77 4.52
CA ALA A 358 14.68 2.38 5.74
C ALA A 358 15.37 3.75 5.54
N LYS A 359 15.07 4.46 4.43
CA LYS A 359 15.59 5.81 4.12
C LYS A 359 14.51 6.84 3.77
N GLY A 360 13.49 6.41 3.03
CA GLY A 360 12.46 7.27 2.46
C GLY A 360 12.97 8.22 1.39
N ILE A 361 12.05 9.08 0.93
CA ILE A 361 12.26 10.20 0.03
C ILE A 361 12.57 11.42 0.87
N VAL A 362 13.69 12.08 0.54
CA VAL A 362 14.07 13.38 1.11
C VAL A 362 13.40 14.45 0.26
N PRO A 363 12.64 15.39 0.84
CA PRO A 363 12.05 16.47 0.07
C PRO A 363 13.12 17.40 -0.49
N ASP A 364 12.88 17.97 -1.68
CA ASP A 364 13.73 19.02 -2.26
C ASP A 364 13.65 20.32 -1.44
N ILE A 365 12.47 20.59 -0.88
CA ILE A 365 12.21 21.71 0.03
C ILE A 365 11.68 21.16 1.34
N GLU A 366 12.53 21.14 2.36
CA GLU A 366 12.12 20.76 3.71
C GLU A 366 11.27 21.88 4.34
N ALA A 367 10.08 21.51 4.79
CA ALA A 367 9.14 22.37 5.49
C ALA A 367 8.44 21.54 6.57
N LEU A 368 8.68 21.88 7.84
CA LEU A 368 7.99 21.25 8.97
C LEU A 368 6.77 22.07 9.37
N GLN A 369 5.68 21.37 9.68
CA GLN A 369 4.49 21.94 10.27
C GLN A 369 4.69 22.17 11.77
N GLU A 370 4.27 23.33 12.28
CA GLU A 370 4.25 23.58 13.72
C GLU A 370 3.22 22.67 14.41
N LEU A 371 3.65 21.98 15.46
CA LEU A 371 2.79 21.11 16.24
C LEU A 371 2.00 21.92 17.28
N PRO A 372 0.68 21.71 17.42
CA PRO A 372 -0.08 22.19 18.57
C PRO A 372 0.59 21.76 19.88
N GLU A 373 0.53 22.60 20.92
CA GLU A 373 1.17 22.33 22.22
C GLU A 373 0.80 20.95 22.78
N GLU A 374 -0.43 20.49 22.54
CA GLU A 374 -0.94 19.20 23.00
C GLU A 374 -0.27 17.98 22.34
N LEU A 375 0.33 18.18 21.15
CA LEU A 375 0.99 17.14 20.35
C LEU A 375 2.52 17.16 20.52
N VAL A 376 3.10 18.23 21.08
CA VAL A 376 4.54 18.32 21.31
C VAL A 376 5.03 17.17 22.19
N GLY A 377 6.00 16.40 21.67
CA GLY A 377 6.55 15.22 22.36
C GLY A 377 5.63 13.98 22.36
N ARG A 378 4.47 14.03 21.69
CA ARG A 378 3.53 12.91 21.55
C ARG A 378 3.39 12.37 20.13
N VAL A 379 3.91 13.10 19.14
CA VAL A 379 3.89 12.65 17.73
C VAL A 379 4.94 11.56 17.53
N ASP A 380 4.50 10.43 16.98
CA ASP A 380 5.42 9.39 16.52
C ASP A 380 6.07 9.85 15.21
N THR A 381 7.40 9.86 15.19
CA THR A 381 8.20 10.21 14.01
C THR A 381 8.94 9.01 13.44
N LYS A 382 8.64 7.79 13.92
CA LYS A 382 9.28 6.57 13.45
C LYS A 382 8.92 6.28 12.00
N GLY A 383 9.95 6.06 11.19
CA GLY A 383 9.82 5.43 9.89
C GLY A 383 10.10 3.93 9.93
N GLU A 384 10.29 3.36 8.75
CA GLU A 384 10.61 1.95 8.51
C GLU A 384 11.80 1.46 9.35
N ALA A 385 12.88 2.25 9.45
CA ALA A 385 14.08 1.91 10.24
C ALA A 385 13.79 1.75 11.75
N GLY A 386 12.70 2.35 12.23
CA GLY A 386 12.24 2.23 13.61
C GLY A 386 11.41 0.96 13.89
N LEU A 387 11.02 0.21 12.85
CA LEU A 387 10.20 -0.99 13.01
C LEU A 387 11.06 -2.18 13.43
N ARG A 388 10.50 -2.99 14.35
CA ARG A 388 11.16 -4.23 14.78
C ARG A 388 11.19 -5.22 13.61
N GLY A 389 12.39 -5.71 13.28
CA GLY A 389 12.57 -6.70 12.21
C GLY A 389 12.45 -6.13 10.80
N HIS A 390 12.53 -4.81 10.62
CA HIS A 390 12.55 -4.22 9.28
C HIS A 390 13.71 -4.76 8.44
N LEU A 391 13.56 -4.68 7.12
CA LEU A 391 14.64 -5.05 6.20
C LEU A 391 15.71 -3.96 6.18
N GLU A 392 16.97 -4.35 6.40
CA GLU A 392 18.12 -3.44 6.41
C GLU A 392 18.29 -2.70 5.08
N ALA A 393 18.67 -1.42 5.16
CA ALA A 393 19.02 -0.59 4.02
C ALA A 393 20.45 -0.84 3.52
N ASP A 394 20.70 -0.40 2.28
CA ASP A 394 22.08 -0.30 1.77
C ASP A 394 22.71 1.00 2.31
N GLY A 395 23.43 0.95 3.43
CA GLY A 395 24.13 2.11 4.02
C GLY A 395 23.47 2.68 5.27
N GLU A 396 23.61 3.99 5.51
CA GLU A 396 23.02 4.64 6.69
C GLU A 396 21.49 4.68 6.61
N GLU A 397 20.84 4.36 7.71
CA GLU A 397 19.39 4.34 7.87
C GLU A 397 18.93 5.61 8.59
N GLU A 398 17.98 6.29 7.96
CA GLU A 398 17.28 7.43 8.53
C GLU A 398 15.94 7.54 7.82
N SER A 399 14.83 7.30 8.53
CA SER A 399 13.51 7.31 7.91
C SER A 399 12.42 7.77 8.87
N GLY A 400 11.31 8.23 8.29
CA GLY A 400 10.21 8.83 9.03
C GLY A 400 10.51 10.27 9.44
N SER A 401 9.43 10.97 9.75
CA SER A 401 9.44 12.33 10.27
C SER A 401 8.06 12.61 10.87
N GLN A 402 7.80 13.85 11.30
CA GLN A 402 6.45 14.23 11.69
C GLN A 402 5.44 14.01 10.56
N ALA A 403 4.25 13.55 10.92
CA ALA A 403 3.15 13.27 9.99
C ALA A 403 1.94 14.19 10.21
N TYR A 404 2.11 15.28 10.96
CA TYR A 404 1.03 16.19 11.29
C TYR A 404 0.64 17.06 10.10
N VAL A 405 -0.66 17.13 9.82
CA VAL A 405 -1.28 18.05 8.86
C VAL A 405 -2.44 18.73 9.61
N PRO A 406 -2.52 20.06 9.65
CA PRO A 406 -3.61 20.77 10.32
C PRO A 406 -4.96 20.47 9.67
N ALA A 407 -6.03 20.55 10.46
CA ALA A 407 -7.39 20.36 9.94
C ALA A 407 -7.86 21.56 9.09
N ASP A 408 -7.46 22.77 9.48
CA ASP A 408 -7.73 23.99 8.74
C ASP A 408 -6.60 24.23 7.72
N PRO A 409 -6.89 24.29 6.40
CA PRO A 409 -5.90 24.65 5.38
C PRO A 409 -5.20 25.99 5.64
N GLU A 410 -5.83 26.91 6.37
CA GLU A 410 -5.21 28.18 6.75
C GLU A 410 -4.08 28.03 7.77
N ASP A 411 -4.00 26.92 8.49
CA ASP A 411 -2.89 26.65 9.39
C ASP A 411 -1.79 25.80 8.71
N ASP A 412 -2.03 25.33 7.48
CA ASP A 412 -1.13 24.45 6.74
C ASP A 412 0.00 25.24 6.07
N THR A 413 1.14 25.32 6.76
CA THR A 413 2.29 26.09 6.29
C THR A 413 2.95 25.46 5.07
N GLN A 414 2.88 24.13 4.94
CA GLN A 414 3.41 23.41 3.78
C GLN A 414 2.59 23.68 2.53
N LEU A 415 1.25 23.64 2.64
CA LEU A 415 0.35 23.98 1.54
C LEU A 415 0.52 25.45 1.13
N LYS A 416 0.55 26.38 2.10
CA LYS A 416 0.76 27.81 1.82
C LYS A 416 2.07 28.06 1.07
N LEU A 417 3.17 27.43 1.50
CA LEU A 417 4.45 27.53 0.81
C LEU A 417 4.36 27.01 -0.63
N ALA A 418 3.68 25.88 -0.86
CA ALA A 418 3.49 25.34 -2.20
C ALA A 418 2.70 26.30 -3.11
N LEU A 419 1.62 26.90 -2.59
CA LEU A 419 0.82 27.89 -3.32
C LEU A 419 1.64 29.16 -3.62
N ASP A 420 2.41 29.67 -2.66
CA ASP A 420 3.25 30.86 -2.84
C ASP A 420 4.37 30.64 -3.87
N LEU A 421 4.93 29.43 -3.92
CA LEU A 421 5.90 29.04 -4.96
C LEU A 421 5.25 29.01 -6.35
N LEU A 422 4.09 28.34 -6.49
CA LEU A 422 3.36 28.26 -7.77
C LEU A 422 2.92 29.63 -8.29
N ARG A 423 2.53 30.53 -7.38
CA ARG A 423 2.13 31.91 -7.70
C ARG A 423 3.32 32.86 -7.90
N GLY A 424 4.54 32.42 -7.61
CA GLY A 424 5.76 33.24 -7.71
C GLY A 424 5.86 34.34 -6.66
N ILE A 425 5.14 34.21 -5.55
CA ILE A 425 5.22 35.11 -4.38
C ILE A 425 6.52 34.82 -3.62
N GLN A 426 6.89 33.54 -3.53
CA GLN A 426 8.15 33.09 -2.96
C GLN A 426 9.02 32.41 -4.04
N ALA A 427 10.34 32.53 -3.90
CA ALA A 427 11.29 31.84 -4.74
C ALA A 427 12.12 30.85 -3.92
N ASN A 428 12.41 29.69 -4.50
CA ASN A 428 13.32 28.69 -3.93
C ASN A 428 14.18 28.12 -5.07
N SER A 429 15.46 27.90 -4.82
CA SER A 429 16.37 27.34 -5.84
C SER A 429 15.98 25.94 -6.33
N ALA A 430 15.15 25.22 -5.57
CA ALA A 430 14.64 23.90 -5.93
C ALA A 430 13.30 23.94 -6.72
N PHE A 431 12.72 25.12 -6.99
CA PHE A 431 11.45 25.26 -7.70
C PHE A 431 11.46 26.39 -8.76
N PRO A 432 10.95 26.14 -9.99
CA PRO A 432 10.60 24.82 -10.52
C PRO A 432 11.88 23.97 -10.72
N PRO A 433 11.77 22.65 -10.73
CA PRO A 433 12.92 21.77 -10.91
C PRO A 433 13.48 21.95 -12.33
N VAL A 434 14.79 22.17 -12.46
CA VAL A 434 15.41 22.43 -13.77
C VAL A 434 15.64 21.10 -14.49
N SER A 435 14.82 20.81 -15.50
CA SER A 435 15.03 19.66 -16.39
C SER A 435 16.28 19.86 -17.27
N ASP A 436 17.13 18.84 -17.42
CA ASP A 436 18.35 18.91 -18.25
C ASP A 436 18.08 19.22 -19.75
N SER A 437 16.82 19.10 -20.21
CA SER A 437 16.41 19.44 -21.59
C SER A 437 16.37 20.94 -21.87
N ALA A 438 16.33 21.80 -20.84
CA ALA A 438 16.38 23.26 -21.00
C ALA A 438 17.80 23.77 -21.29
N ALA A 439 18.84 22.95 -21.07
CA ALA A 439 20.24 23.32 -21.28
C ALA A 439 20.72 23.21 -22.74
N VAL A 440 19.87 22.75 -23.68
CA VAL A 440 20.25 22.55 -25.10
C VAL A 440 19.59 23.57 -26.06
N LYS A 441 18.91 24.59 -25.53
CA LYS A 441 18.50 25.76 -26.32
C LYS A 441 19.25 27.01 -25.88
N ASN A 442 20.50 27.12 -26.33
CA ASN A 442 21.16 28.37 -26.67
C ASN A 442 22.24 28.10 -27.71
#